data_AF-A0A3D4N7A0-F1
#
_entry.id   AF-A0A3D4N7A0-F1
#
_cell.length_a   1.000
_cell.length_b   1.000
_cell.length_c   1.000
_cell.angle_alpha   90.00
_cell.angle_beta   90.00
_cell.angle_gamma   90.00
#
_symmetry.space_group_name_H-M   'P 1'
#
loop_
_entity.id
_entity.type
_entity.pdbx_description
1 polymer ?
#
loop_
_entity_poly.entity_id
_entity_poly.type
_entity_poly.pdbx_seq_one_letter_code
_entity_poly.pdbx_strand_id
1 'polypeptide(L)'
;MERISDTMQRLVCADGKEITLIGTAHVSQDSVDEVARTIDEIGPDRICVELDEGRYRSRTEVQGWENLNIKTILKENKGFLMLANMALSSYQKKLGTQMGVSPGDEIMRAANLATERNIPLSLCDREIQVTFKRAWRLSNLWNKLKLISSLLTAVFSKEEISNEELERLKETNVLQSMLDDMAKELPTVKRVLIDERDQYLASKIYSSPGTRVVAVVGAGHAPGLVAHIEKLDRNEISDDVTSISSVPASSKAGHIISWTIVIALLGIIALGFIRSGWDQGLEMFLYWFGLNASLTGLAAILSLAHPVTIILSMLAAPVTALSPTLGVGMVAGILEASMRKPRVKDFEHVSDDIMTFKGWFSNRIIHALLIFMTTSIFASIGTFIAFPLLISRLGGAA
;
A
#
# COMPACT_ATOMS: atom_id res chain seq x y z
N MET A 1 3.24 -24.30 -26.93
CA MET A 1 4.10 -24.15 -25.73
C MET A 1 5.04 -25.35 -25.64
N GLU A 2 6.31 -25.10 -25.35
CA GLU A 2 7.31 -26.13 -25.04
C GLU A 2 7.86 -25.85 -23.63
N ARG A 3 7.83 -26.85 -22.74
CA ARG A 3 8.42 -26.74 -21.40
C ARG A 3 9.90 -27.14 -21.48
N ILE A 4 10.80 -26.19 -21.24
CA ILE A 4 12.26 -26.39 -21.33
C ILE A 4 12.79 -26.93 -20.00
N SER A 5 12.28 -26.43 -18.87
CA SER A 5 12.61 -26.88 -17.52
C SER A 5 11.41 -26.70 -16.58
N ASP A 6 11.61 -26.87 -15.27
CA ASP A 6 10.58 -26.55 -14.27
C ASP A 6 10.31 -25.06 -14.14
N THR A 7 11.29 -24.24 -14.49
CA THR A 7 11.30 -22.77 -14.37
C THR A 7 11.15 -22.07 -15.73
N MET A 8 11.38 -22.77 -16.85
CA MET A 8 11.41 -22.18 -18.18
C MET A 8 10.39 -22.76 -19.14
N GLN A 9 9.68 -21.87 -19.83
CA GLN A 9 8.69 -22.22 -20.84
C GLN A 9 8.89 -21.35 -22.09
N ARG A 10 8.83 -21.97 -23.27
CA ARG A 10 8.93 -21.28 -24.55
C ARG A 10 7.60 -21.30 -25.29
N LEU A 11 7.16 -20.13 -25.73
CA LEU A 11 6.02 -19.94 -26.61
C LEU A 11 6.53 -19.48 -27.97
N VAL A 12 5.98 -20.07 -29.03
CA VAL A 12 6.20 -19.63 -30.41
C VAL A 12 4.85 -19.12 -30.91
N CYS A 13 4.76 -17.83 -31.16
CA CYS A 13 3.56 -17.14 -31.63
C CYS A 13 3.34 -17.39 -33.12
N ALA A 14 2.11 -17.17 -33.60
CA ALA A 14 1.73 -17.40 -34.99
C ALA A 14 2.50 -16.51 -35.99
N ASP A 15 3.00 -15.35 -35.54
CA ASP A 15 3.83 -14.42 -36.31
C ASP A 15 5.33 -14.79 -36.33
N GLY A 16 5.71 -15.89 -35.69
CA GLY A 16 7.09 -16.36 -35.58
C GLY A 16 7.88 -15.77 -34.42
N LYS A 17 7.27 -14.95 -33.56
CA LYS A 17 7.90 -14.44 -32.34
C LYS A 17 8.08 -15.57 -31.31
N GLU A 18 9.29 -15.68 -30.77
CA GLU A 18 9.63 -16.61 -29.68
C GLU A 18 9.67 -15.85 -28.36
N ILE A 19 8.89 -16.30 -27.39
CA ILE A 19 8.85 -15.76 -26.03
C ILE A 19 9.28 -16.86 -25.06
N THR A 20 10.43 -16.69 -24.42
CA THR A 20 10.89 -17.56 -23.33
C THR A 20 10.57 -16.90 -22.00
N LEU A 21 9.69 -17.54 -21.22
CA LEU A 21 9.36 -17.14 -19.86
C LEU A 21 10.28 -17.85 -18.88
N ILE A 22 10.90 -17.09 -17.99
CA ILE A 22 11.69 -17.59 -16.85
C ILE A 22 10.92 -17.24 -15.59
N GLY A 23 10.37 -18.25 -14.92
CA GLY A 23 9.69 -18.15 -13.64
C GLY A 23 10.68 -18.24 -12.48
N THR A 24 10.76 -17.21 -11.66
CA THR A 24 11.74 -17.11 -10.58
C THR A 24 11.12 -17.21 -9.18
N ALA A 25 11.85 -17.80 -8.24
CA ALA A 25 11.49 -17.77 -6.82
C ALA A 25 12.20 -16.58 -6.16
N HIS A 26 11.43 -15.63 -5.63
CA HIS A 26 11.87 -14.28 -5.24
C HIS A 26 12.92 -14.16 -4.12
N VAL A 27 13.64 -15.21 -3.71
CA VAL A 27 14.69 -15.07 -2.69
C VAL A 27 15.78 -16.15 -2.83
N SER A 28 16.25 -16.44 -4.06
CA SER A 28 17.32 -17.42 -4.28
C SER A 28 18.43 -16.88 -5.18
N GLN A 29 19.68 -17.04 -4.74
CA GLN A 29 20.85 -16.77 -5.58
C GLN A 29 20.87 -17.66 -6.83
N ASP A 30 20.39 -18.90 -6.70
CA ASP A 30 20.31 -19.84 -7.83
C ASP A 30 19.41 -19.28 -8.96
N SER A 31 18.31 -18.59 -8.60
CA SER A 31 17.43 -17.94 -9.57
C SER A 31 18.09 -16.74 -10.25
N VAL A 32 18.92 -15.97 -9.54
CA VAL A 32 19.71 -14.87 -10.12
C VAL A 32 20.70 -15.40 -11.15
N ASP A 33 21.39 -16.49 -10.81
CA ASP A 33 22.40 -17.09 -11.68
C ASP A 33 21.76 -17.80 -12.89
N GLU A 34 20.61 -18.45 -12.70
CA GLU A 34 19.82 -19.07 -13.78
C GLU A 34 19.36 -18.03 -14.80
N VAL A 35 18.82 -16.89 -14.34
CA VAL A 35 18.44 -15.77 -15.22
C VAL A 35 19.63 -15.30 -16.05
N ALA A 36 20.79 -15.12 -15.42
CA ALA A 36 21.99 -14.66 -16.13
C ALA A 36 22.46 -15.66 -17.20
N ARG A 37 22.56 -16.94 -16.85
CA ARG A 37 22.94 -18.00 -17.80
C ARG A 37 21.95 -18.08 -18.97
N THR A 38 20.65 -18.05 -18.68
CA THR A 38 19.61 -18.20 -19.71
C THR A 38 19.62 -17.05 -20.70
N ILE A 39 19.76 -15.80 -20.23
CA ILE A 39 19.87 -14.62 -21.10
C ILE A 39 21.09 -14.75 -22.02
N ASP A 40 22.22 -15.22 -21.48
CA ASP A 40 23.46 -15.40 -22.24
C ASP A 40 23.36 -16.50 -23.30
N GLU A 41 22.72 -17.62 -22.96
CA GLU A 41 22.54 -18.76 -23.87
C GLU A 41 21.55 -18.47 -25.00
N ILE A 42 20.42 -17.80 -24.70
CA ILE A 42 19.37 -17.52 -25.68
C ILE A 42 19.78 -16.37 -26.63
N GLY A 43 20.51 -15.38 -26.09
CA GLY A 43 20.85 -14.15 -26.81
C GLY A 43 19.61 -13.42 -27.32
N PRO A 44 18.71 -12.95 -26.43
CA PRO A 44 17.47 -12.31 -26.84
C PRO A 44 17.69 -10.94 -27.49
N ASP A 45 16.78 -10.53 -28.36
CA ASP A 45 16.73 -9.17 -28.92
C ASP A 45 15.94 -8.19 -28.04
N ARG A 46 15.24 -8.72 -27.02
CA ARG A 46 14.58 -7.93 -25.97
C ARG A 46 14.45 -8.69 -24.67
N ILE A 47 14.62 -7.97 -23.56
CA ILE A 47 14.35 -8.47 -22.22
C ILE A 47 13.10 -7.79 -21.66
N CYS A 48 12.15 -8.57 -21.18
CA CYS A 48 10.95 -8.12 -20.47
C CYS A 48 11.05 -8.50 -18.99
N VAL A 49 10.61 -7.62 -18.10
CA VAL A 49 10.70 -7.85 -16.65
C VAL A 49 9.39 -7.52 -15.93
N GLU A 50 9.07 -8.29 -14.88
CA GLU A 50 7.97 -8.01 -13.93
C GLU A 50 8.32 -6.85 -12.99
N LEU A 51 8.57 -5.68 -13.58
CA LEU A 51 8.94 -4.47 -12.87
C LEU A 51 8.21 -3.28 -13.49
N ASP A 52 7.78 -2.35 -12.64
CA ASP A 52 7.22 -1.06 -13.08
C ASP A 52 8.29 0.04 -13.00
N GLU A 53 8.07 1.13 -13.74
CA GLU A 53 8.98 2.28 -13.85
C GLU A 53 9.34 2.86 -12.47
N GLY A 54 8.37 2.97 -11.57
CA GLY A 54 8.60 3.52 -10.22
C GLY A 54 9.52 2.62 -9.39
N ARG A 55 9.28 1.30 -9.43
CA ARG A 55 10.16 0.32 -8.76
C ARG A 55 11.55 0.26 -9.39
N TYR A 56 11.66 0.30 -10.72
CA TYR A 56 12.95 0.33 -11.41
C TYR A 56 13.78 1.54 -10.98
N ARG A 57 13.21 2.75 -11.08
CA ARG A 57 13.87 3.99 -10.63
C ARG A 57 14.29 3.96 -9.17
N SER A 58 13.42 3.47 -8.28
CA SER A 58 13.74 3.40 -6.84
C SER A 58 14.93 2.49 -6.51
N ARG A 59 15.29 1.58 -7.43
CA ARG A 59 16.42 0.66 -7.28
C ARG A 59 17.66 1.15 -8.02
N THR A 60 17.50 1.87 -9.13
CA THR A 60 18.62 2.36 -9.95
C THR A 60 19.08 3.78 -9.57
N GLU A 61 18.18 4.62 -9.07
CA GLU A 61 18.47 5.99 -8.67
C GLU A 61 18.71 6.05 -7.15
N VAL A 62 19.89 6.54 -6.74
CA VAL A 62 20.29 6.67 -5.32
C VAL A 62 19.65 7.91 -4.64
N GLN A 63 18.61 8.51 -5.21
CA GLN A 63 17.92 9.69 -4.66
C GLN A 63 16.40 9.48 -4.71
N GLY A 64 15.59 9.98 -3.78
CA GLY A 64 15.87 10.91 -2.71
C GLY A 64 14.61 11.11 -1.88
N TRP A 65 14.58 10.51 -0.70
CA TRP A 65 13.64 10.93 0.35
C TRP A 65 13.82 12.43 0.66
N GLU A 66 14.99 13.00 0.36
CA GLU A 66 15.38 14.40 0.53
C GLU A 66 14.42 15.41 -0.11
N ASN A 67 13.69 15.03 -1.17
CA ASN A 67 12.75 15.92 -1.87
C ASN A 67 11.28 15.74 -1.45
N LEU A 68 10.97 14.83 -0.51
CA LEU A 68 9.59 14.60 -0.06
C LEU A 68 9.16 15.70 0.92
N ASN A 69 8.28 16.59 0.45
CA ASN A 69 7.67 17.59 1.30
C ASN A 69 6.54 16.97 2.16
N ILE A 70 6.89 16.58 3.38
CA ILE A 70 5.97 15.99 4.36
C ILE A 70 4.73 16.86 4.60
N LYS A 71 4.86 18.20 4.51
CA LYS A 71 3.71 19.09 4.69
C LYS A 71 2.69 18.90 3.57
N THR A 72 3.13 18.69 2.33
CA THR A 72 2.22 18.41 1.20
C THR A 72 1.50 17.09 1.39
N ILE A 73 2.22 16.04 1.81
CA ILE A 73 1.65 14.71 2.03
C ILE A 73 0.59 14.73 3.13
N LEU A 74 0.87 15.44 4.24
CA LEU A 74 -0.08 15.62 5.32
C LEU A 74 -1.31 16.43 4.86
N LYS A 75 -1.12 17.53 4.12
CA LYS A 75 -2.21 18.34 3.55
C LYS A 75 -3.12 17.54 2.62
N GLU A 76 -2.59 16.58 1.89
CA GLU A 76 -3.35 15.71 1.00
C GLU A 76 -4.00 14.52 1.72
N ASN A 77 -3.90 14.47 3.06
CA ASN A 77 -4.37 13.36 3.89
C ASN A 77 -3.75 12.01 3.52
N LYS A 78 -2.56 12.03 2.92
CA LYS A 78 -1.79 10.85 2.48
C LYS A 78 -0.79 10.35 3.53
N GLY A 79 -0.81 10.93 4.74
CA GLY A 79 0.12 10.56 5.82
C GLY A 79 0.07 9.08 6.18
N PHE A 80 -1.13 8.49 6.27
CA PHE A 80 -1.29 7.05 6.54
C PHE A 80 -0.71 6.18 5.42
N LEU A 81 -0.94 6.56 4.15
CA LEU A 81 -0.41 5.83 3.00
C LEU A 81 1.12 5.90 2.96
N MET A 82 1.69 7.06 3.26
CA MET A 82 3.14 7.22 3.35
C MET A 82 3.72 6.32 4.44
N LEU A 83 3.13 6.32 5.64
CA LEU A 83 3.56 5.48 6.75
C LEU A 83 3.48 3.98 6.39
N ALA A 84 2.39 3.54 5.76
CA ALA A 84 2.23 2.16 5.30
C ALA A 84 3.28 1.77 4.26
N ASN A 85 3.55 2.64 3.28
CA ASN A 85 4.59 2.40 2.28
C ASN A 85 5.98 2.30 2.94
N MET A 86 6.30 3.19 3.88
CA MET A 86 7.58 3.17 4.60
C MET A 86 7.76 1.90 5.43
N ALA A 87 6.70 1.46 6.12
CA ALA A 87 6.72 0.23 6.90
C ALA A 87 6.93 -1.00 6.00
N LEU A 88 6.23 -1.05 4.86
CA LEU A 88 6.37 -2.12 3.88
C LEU A 88 7.77 -2.14 3.26
N SER A 89 8.29 -1.00 2.80
CA SER A 89 9.63 -0.90 2.23
C SER A 89 10.72 -1.29 3.23
N SER A 90 10.54 -0.94 4.50
CA SER A 90 11.47 -1.33 5.56
C SER A 90 11.41 -2.84 5.87
N TYR A 91 10.21 -3.42 5.93
CA TYR A 91 10.05 -4.86 6.08
C TYR A 91 10.71 -5.63 4.92
N GLN A 92 10.54 -5.14 3.68
CA GLN A 92 11.20 -5.67 2.49
C GLN A 92 12.73 -5.57 2.59
N LYS A 93 13.26 -4.42 3.02
CA LYS A 93 14.71 -4.22 3.25
C LYS A 93 15.26 -5.22 4.27
N LYS A 94 14.55 -5.43 5.39
CA LYS A 94 14.95 -6.36 6.47
C LYS A 94 15.01 -7.81 5.98
N LEU A 95 13.99 -8.25 5.25
CA LEU A 95 13.98 -9.60 4.65
C LEU A 95 15.17 -9.81 3.70
N GLY A 96 15.48 -8.82 2.86
CA GLY A 96 16.62 -8.90 1.94
C GLY A 96 17.98 -9.01 2.64
N THR A 97 18.18 -8.28 3.74
CA THR A 97 19.44 -8.37 4.51
C THR A 97 19.65 -9.72 5.21
N GLN A 98 18.58 -10.44 5.56
CA GLN A 98 18.67 -11.74 6.24
C GLN A 98 18.97 -12.89 5.28
N MET A 99 18.54 -12.78 4.02
CA MET A 99 18.70 -13.84 3.02
C MET A 99 19.89 -13.62 2.07
N GLY A 100 20.64 -12.52 2.21
CA GLY A 100 21.77 -12.17 1.34
C GLY A 100 21.38 -11.75 -0.09
N VAL A 101 20.11 -11.91 -0.44
CA VAL A 101 19.48 -11.54 -1.71
C VAL A 101 18.18 -10.83 -1.36
N SER A 102 17.95 -9.64 -1.93
CA SER A 102 16.70 -8.91 -1.74
C SER A 102 15.60 -9.49 -2.63
N PRO A 103 14.34 -9.49 -2.16
CA PRO A 103 13.23 -9.88 -3.01
C PRO A 103 13.19 -9.08 -4.32
N GLY A 104 13.21 -9.79 -5.44
CA GLY A 104 13.23 -9.24 -6.80
C GLY A 104 14.61 -8.94 -7.38
N ASP A 105 15.70 -9.34 -6.73
CA ASP A 105 17.06 -9.15 -7.25
C ASP A 105 17.31 -9.90 -8.56
N GLU A 106 16.61 -11.01 -8.80
CA GLU A 106 16.71 -11.75 -10.06
C GLU A 106 16.01 -11.03 -11.22
N ILE A 107 14.91 -10.33 -10.94
CA ILE A 107 14.25 -9.43 -11.90
C ILE A 107 15.17 -8.24 -12.18
N MET A 108 15.79 -7.66 -11.14
CA MET A 108 16.76 -6.58 -11.30
C MET A 108 18.01 -7.04 -12.04
N ARG A 109 18.46 -8.28 -11.86
CA ARG A 109 19.60 -8.83 -12.59
C ARG A 109 19.33 -8.88 -14.09
N ALA A 110 18.13 -9.29 -14.50
CA ALA A 110 17.71 -9.24 -15.90
C ALA A 110 17.74 -7.81 -16.46
N ALA A 111 17.24 -6.83 -15.70
CA ALA A 111 17.26 -5.43 -16.09
C ALA A 111 18.69 -4.86 -16.21
N ASN A 112 19.59 -5.23 -15.29
CA ASN A 112 21.00 -4.84 -15.33
C ASN A 112 21.72 -5.48 -16.53
N LEU A 113 21.48 -6.77 -16.79
CA LEU A 113 22.01 -7.48 -17.96
C LEU A 113 21.57 -6.85 -19.28
N ALA A 114 20.32 -6.39 -19.36
CA ALA A 114 19.84 -5.65 -20.52
C ALA A 114 20.71 -4.41 -20.80
N THR A 115 21.08 -3.67 -19.75
CA THR A 115 21.96 -2.51 -19.87
C THR A 115 23.40 -2.91 -20.20
N GLU A 116 23.96 -3.89 -19.48
CA GLU A 116 25.33 -4.39 -19.67
C GLU A 116 25.57 -4.95 -21.08
N ARG A 117 24.56 -5.60 -21.66
CA ARG A 117 24.62 -6.21 -23.00
C ARG A 117 24.02 -5.34 -24.09
N ASN A 118 23.58 -4.13 -23.77
CA ASN A 118 22.92 -3.21 -24.70
C ASN A 118 21.71 -3.83 -25.42
N ILE A 119 20.96 -4.67 -24.69
CA ILE A 119 19.71 -5.29 -25.13
C ILE A 119 18.56 -4.38 -24.67
N PRO A 120 17.61 -4.03 -25.55
CA PRO A 120 16.44 -3.26 -25.16
C PRO A 120 15.65 -3.90 -24.01
N LEU A 121 15.31 -3.09 -23.00
CA LEU A 121 14.51 -3.50 -21.84
C LEU A 121 13.04 -3.08 -21.99
N SER A 122 12.12 -3.88 -21.47
CA SER A 122 10.70 -3.51 -21.37
C SER A 122 10.15 -3.84 -19.98
N LEU A 123 9.78 -2.78 -19.26
CA LEU A 123 9.14 -2.84 -17.95
C LEU A 123 7.66 -3.18 -18.17
N CYS A 124 7.29 -4.42 -17.87
CA CYS A 124 5.99 -4.96 -18.28
C CYS A 124 4.92 -4.90 -17.19
N ASP A 125 5.26 -4.48 -15.97
CA ASP A 125 4.33 -4.49 -14.85
C ASP A 125 3.57 -3.16 -14.68
N ARG A 126 2.41 -3.25 -14.03
CA ARG A 126 1.61 -2.10 -13.61
C ARG A 126 2.21 -1.52 -12.34
N GLU A 127 2.08 -0.20 -12.16
CA GLU A 127 2.45 0.45 -10.90
C GLU A 127 1.84 -0.30 -9.70
N ILE A 128 2.71 -0.73 -8.79
CA ILE A 128 2.29 -1.52 -7.63
C ILE A 128 1.26 -0.78 -6.76
N GLN A 129 1.35 0.56 -6.69
CA GLN A 129 0.38 1.41 -5.99
C GLN A 129 -1.01 1.35 -6.62
N VAL A 130 -1.10 1.32 -7.96
CA VAL A 130 -2.37 1.14 -8.68
C VAL A 130 -2.94 -0.24 -8.37
N THR A 131 -2.12 -1.28 -8.44
CA THR A 131 -2.49 -2.67 -8.13
C THR A 131 -3.10 -2.81 -6.75
N PHE A 132 -2.41 -2.35 -5.70
CA PHE A 132 -2.93 -2.42 -4.32
C PHE A 132 -4.17 -1.54 -4.10
N LYS A 133 -4.15 -0.29 -4.57
CA LYS A 133 -5.27 0.64 -4.37
C LYS A 133 -6.51 0.16 -5.09
N ARG A 134 -6.36 -0.51 -6.23
CA ARG A 134 -7.44 -1.13 -6.99
C ARG A 134 -7.99 -2.36 -6.27
N ALA A 135 -7.14 -3.23 -5.72
CA ALA A 135 -7.57 -4.36 -4.90
C ALA A 135 -8.39 -3.89 -3.69
N TRP A 136 -7.92 -2.82 -3.02
CA TRP A 136 -8.64 -2.18 -1.94
C TRP A 136 -9.96 -1.54 -2.40
N ARG A 137 -9.97 -0.84 -3.53
CA ARG A 137 -11.15 -0.13 -4.05
C ARG A 137 -12.28 -1.09 -4.41
N LEU A 138 -11.94 -2.20 -5.05
CA LEU A 138 -12.90 -3.20 -5.52
C LEU A 138 -13.38 -4.14 -4.40
N SER A 139 -12.63 -4.23 -3.30
CA SER A 139 -13.01 -5.07 -2.16
C SER A 139 -14.16 -4.47 -1.34
N ASN A 140 -15.10 -5.33 -0.96
CA ASN A 140 -16.17 -5.00 -0.03
C ASN A 140 -15.64 -4.81 1.41
N LEU A 141 -16.48 -4.31 2.32
CA LEU A 141 -16.09 -4.04 3.71
C LEU A 141 -15.64 -5.31 4.44
N TRP A 142 -16.30 -6.45 4.20
CA TRP A 142 -15.96 -7.73 4.82
C TRP A 142 -14.57 -8.22 4.44
N ASN A 143 -14.21 -8.20 3.15
CA ASN A 143 -12.88 -8.59 2.66
C ASN A 143 -11.79 -7.65 3.20
N LYS A 144 -12.10 -6.35 3.35
CA LYS A 144 -11.17 -5.39 3.99
C LYS A 144 -10.93 -5.71 5.47
N LEU A 145 -11.99 -6.02 6.22
CA LEU A 145 -11.87 -6.40 7.63
C LEU A 145 -11.10 -7.71 7.79
N LYS A 146 -11.35 -8.70 6.94
CA LYS A 146 -10.57 -9.96 6.91
C LYS A 146 -9.09 -9.71 6.64
N LEU A 147 -8.76 -8.92 5.61
CA LEU A 147 -7.38 -8.53 5.31
C LEU A 147 -6.69 -7.84 6.50
N ILE A 148 -7.35 -6.85 7.11
CA ILE A 148 -6.82 -6.15 8.28
C ILE A 148 -6.59 -7.16 9.42
N SER A 149 -7.56 -8.04 9.69
CA SER A 149 -7.44 -9.09 10.71
C SER A 149 -6.25 -10.00 10.45
N SER A 150 -6.12 -10.54 9.23
CA SER A 150 -5.00 -11.42 8.85
C SER A 150 -3.65 -10.72 8.97
N LEU A 151 -3.54 -9.46 8.55
CA LEU A 151 -2.31 -8.68 8.70
C LEU A 151 -1.95 -8.41 10.16
N LEU A 152 -2.94 -8.09 11.01
CA LEU A 152 -2.72 -7.93 12.44
C LEU A 152 -2.24 -9.26 13.06
N THR A 153 -2.90 -10.37 12.73
CA THR A 153 -2.47 -11.70 13.18
C THR A 153 -1.03 -11.98 12.78
N ALA A 154 -0.65 -11.73 11.52
CA ALA A 154 0.71 -11.95 11.01
C ALA A 154 1.76 -11.06 11.70
N VAL A 155 1.42 -9.82 12.07
CA VAL A 155 2.31 -8.90 12.79
C VAL A 155 2.46 -9.31 14.27
N PHE A 156 1.41 -9.86 14.88
CA PHE A 156 1.43 -10.28 16.27
C PHE A 156 1.89 -11.74 16.47
N SER A 157 1.90 -12.56 15.41
CA SER A 157 2.48 -13.89 15.43
C SER A 157 4.01 -13.80 15.47
N LYS A 158 4.61 -14.22 16.58
CA LYS A 158 6.07 -14.39 16.72
C LYS A 158 6.55 -15.75 16.19
N GLU A 159 5.96 -16.23 15.10
CA GLU A 159 6.40 -17.48 14.50
C GLU A 159 7.54 -17.20 13.53
N GLU A 160 8.76 -17.58 13.92
CA GLU A 160 9.88 -17.65 12.99
C GLU A 160 9.62 -18.81 12.03
N ILE A 161 9.60 -18.51 10.73
CA ILE A 161 9.44 -19.52 9.68
C ILE A 161 10.69 -20.41 9.72
N SER A 162 10.52 -21.70 10.00
CA SER A 162 11.64 -22.65 10.00
C SER A 162 12.19 -22.84 8.58
N ASN A 163 13.48 -23.18 8.45
CA ASN A 163 14.09 -23.45 7.13
C ASN A 163 13.38 -24.59 6.37
N GLU A 164 12.83 -25.57 7.09
CA GLU A 164 12.08 -26.69 6.51
C GLU A 164 10.73 -26.24 5.94
N GLU A 165 10.08 -25.27 6.57
CA GLU A 165 8.85 -24.66 6.09
C GLU A 165 9.12 -23.71 4.90
N LEU A 166 10.27 -23.05 4.92
CA LEU A 166 10.75 -22.21 3.83
C LEU A 166 11.05 -23.02 2.55
N GLU A 167 11.65 -24.21 2.68
CA GLU A 167 11.84 -25.14 1.56
C GLU A 167 10.51 -25.67 1.01
N ARG A 168 9.56 -26.02 1.87
CA ARG A 168 8.21 -26.44 1.43
C ARG A 168 7.47 -25.34 0.67
N LEU A 169 7.67 -24.07 1.02
CA LEU A 169 7.09 -22.93 0.29
C LEU A 169 7.70 -22.72 -1.11
N LYS A 170 8.89 -23.25 -1.39
CA LYS A 170 9.51 -23.22 -2.73
C LYS A 170 8.86 -24.20 -3.70
N GLU A 171 8.14 -25.21 -3.19
CA GLU A 171 7.41 -26.14 -4.04
C GLU A 171 6.22 -25.45 -4.69
N THR A 172 6.22 -25.39 -6.03
CA THR A 172 5.16 -24.75 -6.84
C THR A 172 3.75 -25.21 -6.46
N ASN A 173 3.59 -26.48 -6.06
CA ASN A 173 2.31 -27.07 -5.68
C ASN A 173 1.78 -26.58 -4.32
N VAL A 174 2.66 -26.25 -3.37
CA VAL A 174 2.29 -25.71 -2.06
C VAL A 174 1.95 -24.22 -2.17
N LEU A 175 2.73 -23.47 -2.93
CA LEU A 175 2.45 -22.07 -3.20
C LEU A 175 1.09 -21.92 -3.92
N GLN A 176 0.83 -22.78 -4.91
CA GLN A 176 -0.43 -22.76 -5.64
C GLN A 176 -1.64 -23.07 -4.75
N SER A 177 -1.53 -24.06 -3.85
CA SER A 177 -2.64 -24.41 -2.94
C SER A 177 -2.93 -23.30 -1.92
N MET A 178 -1.89 -22.63 -1.39
CA MET A 178 -2.06 -21.44 -0.54
C MET A 178 -2.72 -20.27 -1.28
N LEU A 179 -2.32 -20.05 -2.54
CA LEU A 179 -2.94 -19.03 -3.40
C LEU A 179 -4.41 -19.36 -3.68
N ASP A 180 -4.75 -20.63 -3.91
CA ASP A 180 -6.11 -21.08 -4.15
C ASP A 180 -6.99 -20.96 -2.89
N ASP A 181 -6.46 -21.26 -1.71
CA ASP A 181 -7.17 -21.07 -0.44
C ASP A 181 -7.36 -19.58 -0.11
N MET A 182 -6.36 -18.74 -0.38
CA MET A 182 -6.51 -17.28 -0.32
C MET A 182 -7.56 -16.78 -1.33
N ALA A 183 -7.64 -17.39 -2.52
CA ALA A 183 -8.61 -17.04 -3.54
C ALA A 183 -10.05 -17.28 -3.09
N LYS A 184 -10.30 -18.34 -2.31
CA LYS A 184 -11.62 -18.63 -1.72
C LYS A 184 -12.02 -17.57 -0.71
N GLU A 185 -11.10 -17.16 0.16
CA GLU A 185 -11.37 -16.21 1.24
C GLU A 185 -11.41 -14.75 0.78
N LEU A 186 -10.59 -14.40 -0.21
CA LEU A 186 -10.37 -13.04 -0.70
C LEU A 186 -10.40 -12.97 -2.24
N PRO A 187 -11.53 -13.33 -2.87
CA PRO A 187 -11.61 -13.49 -4.33
C PRO A 187 -11.32 -12.19 -5.10
N THR A 188 -11.67 -11.05 -4.53
CA THR A 188 -11.35 -9.74 -5.15
C THR A 188 -9.85 -9.43 -5.12
N VAL A 189 -9.16 -9.87 -4.07
CA VAL A 189 -7.72 -9.65 -3.93
C VAL A 189 -6.99 -10.51 -4.95
N LYS A 190 -7.32 -11.80 -5.04
CA LYS A 190 -6.75 -12.71 -6.05
C LYS A 190 -6.99 -12.19 -7.46
N ARG A 191 -8.23 -11.80 -7.78
CA ARG A 191 -8.56 -11.25 -9.10
C ARG A 191 -7.68 -10.05 -9.47
N VAL A 192 -7.42 -9.13 -8.55
CA VAL A 192 -6.69 -7.88 -8.88
C VAL A 192 -5.17 -8.04 -8.80
N LEU A 193 -4.67 -8.80 -7.82
CA LEU A 193 -3.24 -8.98 -7.59
C LEU A 193 -2.62 -10.07 -8.47
N ILE A 194 -3.42 -11.06 -8.88
CA ILE A 194 -2.99 -12.18 -9.73
C ILE A 194 -3.61 -12.03 -11.12
N ASP A 195 -4.90 -12.33 -11.30
CA ASP A 195 -5.51 -12.48 -12.64
C ASP A 195 -5.35 -11.24 -13.53
N GLU A 196 -5.68 -10.06 -13.00
CA GLU A 196 -5.54 -8.81 -13.75
C GLU A 196 -4.08 -8.38 -13.93
N ARG A 197 -3.21 -8.76 -12.99
CA ARG A 197 -1.77 -8.50 -13.09
C ARG A 197 -1.16 -9.39 -14.17
N ASP A 198 -1.55 -10.66 -14.22
CA ASP A 198 -1.18 -11.62 -15.27
C ASP A 198 -1.65 -11.14 -16.63
N GLN A 199 -2.91 -10.69 -16.74
CA GLN A 199 -3.42 -10.10 -17.97
C GLN A 199 -2.57 -8.89 -18.41
N TYR A 200 -2.24 -7.99 -17.47
CA TYR A 200 -1.43 -6.80 -17.77
C TYR A 200 -0.02 -7.18 -18.25
N LEU A 201 0.68 -8.02 -17.48
CA LEU A 201 2.03 -8.51 -17.77
C LEU A 201 2.08 -9.24 -19.11
N ALA A 202 1.18 -10.21 -19.32
CA ALA A 202 1.10 -10.98 -20.55
C ALA A 202 0.87 -10.10 -21.77
N SER A 203 -0.06 -9.13 -21.69
CA SER A 203 -0.34 -8.20 -22.79
C SER A 203 0.86 -7.31 -23.10
N LYS A 204 1.60 -6.85 -22.08
CA LYS A 204 2.82 -6.05 -22.27
C LYS A 204 3.99 -6.86 -22.82
N ILE A 205 4.18 -8.10 -22.39
CA ILE A 205 5.20 -9.00 -22.94
C ILE A 205 4.87 -9.35 -24.41
N TYR A 206 3.62 -9.67 -24.69
CA TYR A 206 3.14 -10.01 -26.03
C TYR A 206 3.31 -8.85 -27.02
N SER A 207 2.91 -7.63 -26.62
CA SER A 207 3.04 -6.41 -27.44
C SER A 207 4.46 -5.81 -27.48
N SER A 208 5.41 -6.34 -26.69
CA SER A 208 6.78 -5.80 -26.69
C SER A 208 7.49 -6.03 -28.04
N PRO A 209 8.29 -5.08 -28.54
CA PRO A 209 9.00 -5.23 -29.82
C PRO A 209 10.01 -6.39 -29.79
N GLY A 210 10.35 -6.95 -30.95
CA GLY A 210 11.38 -7.99 -31.06
C GLY A 210 10.80 -9.38 -31.32
N THR A 211 11.67 -10.26 -31.80
CA THR A 211 11.34 -11.59 -32.30
C THR A 211 11.81 -12.69 -31.35
N ARG A 212 12.85 -12.44 -30.54
CA ARG A 212 13.38 -13.37 -29.54
C ARG A 212 13.38 -12.69 -28.18
N VAL A 213 12.28 -12.86 -27.46
CA VAL A 213 12.03 -12.18 -26.19
C VAL A 213 12.28 -13.14 -25.04
N VAL A 214 13.04 -12.69 -24.04
CA VAL A 214 13.12 -13.36 -22.72
C VAL A 214 12.35 -12.51 -21.72
N ALA A 215 11.37 -13.10 -21.03
CA ALA A 215 10.65 -12.44 -19.95
C ALA A 215 10.95 -13.09 -18.60
N VAL A 216 11.40 -12.28 -17.64
CA VAL A 216 11.73 -12.72 -16.28
C VAL A 216 10.61 -12.27 -15.34
N VAL A 217 9.93 -13.24 -14.74
CA VAL A 217 8.71 -13.04 -13.94
C VAL A 217 8.74 -13.94 -12.71
N GLY A 218 7.96 -13.59 -11.67
CA GLY A 218 7.76 -14.46 -10.53
C GLY A 218 7.06 -15.76 -10.92
N ALA A 219 7.51 -16.88 -10.37
CA ALA A 219 7.01 -18.22 -10.73
C ALA A 219 5.48 -18.38 -10.56
N GLY A 220 4.89 -17.68 -9.59
CA GLY A 220 3.44 -17.69 -9.37
C GLY A 220 2.61 -17.06 -10.50
N HIS A 221 3.22 -16.19 -11.32
CA HIS A 221 2.57 -15.53 -12.45
C HIS A 221 2.72 -16.33 -13.76
N ALA A 222 3.75 -17.18 -13.87
CA ALA A 222 4.06 -17.89 -15.11
C ALA A 222 2.89 -18.68 -15.73
N PRO A 223 2.10 -19.48 -14.96
CA PRO A 223 0.97 -20.21 -15.53
C PRO A 223 -0.11 -19.28 -16.13
N GLY A 224 -0.41 -18.17 -15.45
CA GLY A 224 -1.38 -17.18 -15.91
C GLY A 224 -0.90 -16.46 -17.17
N LEU A 225 0.39 -16.09 -17.23
CA LEU A 225 1.00 -15.44 -18.39
C LEU A 225 0.92 -16.31 -19.65
N VAL A 226 1.28 -17.58 -19.55
CA VAL A 226 1.20 -18.54 -20.65
C VAL A 226 -0.23 -18.61 -21.19
N ALA A 227 -1.20 -18.82 -20.30
CA ALA A 227 -2.59 -18.93 -20.68
C ALA A 227 -3.12 -17.63 -21.35
N HIS A 228 -2.68 -16.46 -20.90
CA HIS A 228 -3.05 -15.18 -21.50
C HIS A 228 -2.36 -14.94 -22.85
N ILE A 229 -1.07 -15.21 -22.98
CA ILE A 229 -0.32 -15.07 -24.24
C ILE A 229 -0.91 -15.98 -25.32
N GLU A 230 -1.25 -17.22 -24.99
CA GLU A 230 -1.88 -18.14 -25.95
C GLU A 230 -3.25 -17.64 -26.44
N LYS A 231 -4.05 -17.01 -25.56
CA LYS A 231 -5.33 -16.41 -25.93
C LYS A 231 -5.15 -15.17 -26.82
N LEU A 232 -4.13 -14.35 -26.54
CA LEU A 232 -3.76 -13.19 -27.35
C LEU A 232 -3.35 -13.65 -28.76
N ASP A 233 -2.49 -14.67 -28.86
CA ASP A 233 -2.01 -15.20 -30.13
C ASP A 233 -3.13 -15.81 -30.98
N ARG A 234 -4.12 -16.43 -30.34
CA ARG A 234 -5.35 -16.92 -31.01
C ARG A 234 -6.38 -15.83 -31.32
N ASN A 235 -6.09 -14.55 -31.01
CA ASN A 235 -7.01 -13.42 -31.15
C ASN A 235 -8.34 -13.60 -30.38
N GLU A 236 -8.34 -14.36 -29.28
CA GLU A 236 -9.53 -14.56 -28.43
C GLU A 236 -9.77 -13.36 -27.49
N ILE A 237 -8.69 -12.64 -27.16
CA ILE A 237 -8.69 -11.45 -26.32
C ILE A 237 -7.80 -10.37 -26.96
N SER A 238 -8.06 -9.10 -26.64
CA SER A 238 -7.20 -7.97 -27.04
C SER A 238 -6.10 -7.73 -26.00
N ASP A 239 -4.98 -7.17 -26.45
CA ASP A 239 -3.88 -6.64 -25.64
C ASP A 239 -4.20 -5.30 -24.95
N ASP A 240 -5.41 -4.75 -25.13
CA ASP A 240 -5.86 -3.53 -24.46
C ASP A 240 -6.05 -3.76 -22.95
N VAL A 241 -5.17 -3.11 -22.18
CA VAL A 241 -5.15 -3.14 -20.72
C VAL A 241 -5.70 -1.85 -20.08
N THR A 242 -6.28 -0.94 -20.86
CA THR A 242 -6.71 0.39 -20.37
C THR A 242 -7.68 0.30 -19.19
N SER A 243 -8.60 -0.67 -19.22
CA SER A 243 -9.60 -0.91 -18.17
C SER A 243 -9.01 -1.34 -16.82
N ILE A 244 -7.83 -1.95 -16.84
CA ILE A 244 -7.11 -2.44 -15.66
C ILE A 244 -5.86 -1.63 -15.32
N SER A 245 -5.53 -0.62 -16.14
CA SER A 245 -4.36 0.26 -15.92
C SER A 245 -4.60 1.35 -14.89
N SER A 246 -5.85 1.61 -14.50
CA SER A 246 -6.22 2.70 -13.60
C SER A 246 -6.99 2.23 -12.36
N VAL A 247 -6.97 3.09 -11.34
CA VAL A 247 -7.73 2.86 -10.11
C VAL A 247 -9.18 3.31 -10.33
N PRO A 248 -10.18 2.45 -10.07
CA PRO A 248 -11.59 2.84 -10.16
C PRO A 248 -11.91 4.03 -9.25
N ALA A 249 -12.86 4.85 -9.69
CA ALA A 249 -13.32 6.02 -8.94
C ALA A 249 -13.76 5.63 -7.52
N SER A 250 -13.54 6.54 -6.57
CA SER A 250 -14.01 6.32 -5.20
C SER A 250 -15.52 6.34 -5.10
N SER A 251 -16.10 5.40 -4.36
CA SER A 251 -17.49 5.51 -3.94
C SER A 251 -17.70 6.81 -3.17
N LYS A 252 -18.76 7.54 -3.52
CA LYS A 252 -19.21 8.74 -2.81
C LYS A 252 -19.81 8.42 -1.44
N ALA A 253 -20.08 7.15 -1.13
CA ALA A 253 -20.71 6.72 0.12
C ALA A 253 -19.95 7.20 1.36
N GLY A 254 -18.62 7.11 1.37
CA GLY A 254 -17.81 7.60 2.50
C GLY A 254 -17.98 9.10 2.73
N HIS A 255 -17.97 9.88 1.65
CA HIS A 255 -18.18 11.33 1.73
C HIS A 255 -19.59 11.68 2.23
N ILE A 256 -20.61 10.96 1.75
CA ILE A 256 -22.00 11.11 2.20
C ILE A 256 -22.11 10.77 3.69
N ILE A 257 -21.59 9.63 4.14
CA ILE A 257 -21.63 9.20 5.54
C ILE A 257 -20.96 10.25 6.45
N SER A 258 -19.78 10.75 6.08
CA SER A 258 -19.09 11.75 6.88
C SER A 258 -19.89 13.06 7.01
N TRP A 259 -20.52 13.53 5.93
CA TRP A 259 -21.41 14.69 6.00
C TRP A 259 -22.69 14.42 6.81
N THR A 260 -23.27 13.23 6.68
CA THR A 260 -24.43 12.82 7.48
C THR A 260 -24.10 12.88 8.97
N ILE A 261 -22.92 12.41 9.39
CA ILE A 261 -22.46 12.51 10.78
C ILE A 261 -22.37 13.98 11.20
N VAL A 262 -21.72 14.86 10.43
CA VAL A 262 -21.61 16.29 10.78
C VAL A 262 -22.97 16.96 10.89
N ILE A 263 -23.87 16.71 9.94
CA ILE A 263 -25.23 17.28 9.93
C ILE A 263 -26.04 16.76 11.13
N ALA A 264 -25.95 15.46 11.43
CA ALA A 264 -26.65 14.88 12.58
C ALA A 264 -26.14 15.46 13.91
N LEU A 265 -24.83 15.64 14.05
CA LEU A 265 -24.21 16.26 15.22
C LEU A 265 -24.70 17.70 15.42
N LEU A 266 -24.63 18.52 14.36
CA LEU A 266 -25.09 19.91 14.40
C LEU A 266 -26.60 20.00 14.66
N GLY A 267 -27.39 19.11 14.05
CA GLY A 267 -28.82 19.01 14.27
C GLY A 267 -29.18 18.67 15.71
N ILE A 268 -28.47 17.73 16.33
CA ILE A 268 -28.63 17.37 17.75
C ILE A 268 -28.35 18.56 18.67
N ILE A 269 -27.25 19.28 18.44
CA ILE A 269 -26.90 20.46 19.23
C ILE A 269 -27.95 21.57 19.03
N ALA A 270 -28.37 21.83 17.79
CA ALA A 270 -29.39 22.82 17.48
C ALA A 270 -30.75 22.49 18.11
N LEU A 271 -31.15 21.21 18.12
CA LEU A 271 -32.36 20.75 18.83
C LEU A 271 -32.25 20.97 20.33
N GLY A 272 -31.06 20.83 20.91
CA GLY A 272 -30.80 21.18 22.31
C GLY A 272 -31.13 22.64 22.59
N PHE A 273 -30.65 23.57 21.75
CA PHE A 273 -30.98 25.01 21.88
C PHE A 273 -32.48 25.30 21.69
N ILE A 274 -33.13 24.65 20.73
CA ILE A 274 -34.53 24.93 20.37
C ILE A 274 -35.51 24.34 21.40
N ARG A 275 -35.31 23.07 21.80
CA ARG A 275 -36.26 22.33 22.65
C ARG A 275 -35.99 22.55 24.14
N SER A 276 -34.72 22.64 24.52
CA SER A 276 -34.30 22.66 25.92
C SER A 276 -33.80 24.02 26.40
N GLY A 277 -33.74 25.01 25.52
CA GLY A 277 -33.28 26.36 25.85
C GLY A 277 -31.76 26.54 25.81
N TRP A 278 -31.33 27.76 26.12
CA TRP A 278 -29.95 28.20 25.94
C TRP A 278 -28.94 27.45 26.82
N ASP A 279 -29.30 27.20 28.09
CA ASP A 279 -28.40 26.58 29.05
C ASP A 279 -28.05 25.15 28.65
N GLN A 280 -29.05 24.34 28.29
CA GLN A 280 -28.83 22.95 27.90
C GLN A 280 -28.17 22.84 26.52
N GLY A 281 -28.53 23.70 25.56
CA GLY A 281 -27.85 23.78 24.26
C GLY A 281 -26.36 24.13 24.40
N LEU A 282 -26.04 25.10 25.25
CA LEU A 282 -24.67 25.49 25.54
C LEU A 282 -23.90 24.38 26.26
N GLU A 283 -24.51 23.71 27.22
CA GLU A 283 -23.90 22.57 27.92
C GLU A 283 -23.57 21.43 26.95
N MET A 284 -24.50 21.08 26.04
CA MET A 284 -24.29 20.09 24.99
C MET A 284 -23.13 20.46 24.06
N PHE A 285 -23.08 21.72 23.61
CA PHE A 285 -21.98 22.22 22.80
C PHE A 285 -20.64 22.16 23.53
N LEU A 286 -20.57 22.67 24.76
CA LEU A 286 -19.35 22.67 25.57
C LEU A 286 -18.88 21.27 25.91
N TYR A 287 -19.81 20.33 26.14
CA TYR A 287 -19.48 18.93 26.37
C TYR A 287 -18.83 18.30 25.14
N TRP A 288 -19.45 18.45 23.96
CA TRP A 288 -18.87 17.97 22.70
C TRP A 288 -17.51 18.61 22.40
N PHE A 289 -17.41 19.93 22.58
CA PHE A 289 -16.18 20.69 22.39
C PHE A 289 -15.07 20.19 23.31
N GLY A 290 -15.37 20.09 24.62
CA GLY A 290 -14.44 19.64 25.65
C GLY A 290 -13.99 18.21 25.44
N LEU A 291 -14.88 17.30 25.03
CA LEU A 291 -14.55 15.91 24.76
C LEU A 291 -13.59 15.77 23.56
N ASN A 292 -13.85 16.48 22.46
CA ASN A 292 -12.97 16.48 21.29
C ASN A 292 -11.60 17.10 21.60
N ALA A 293 -11.59 18.25 22.26
CA ALA A 293 -10.36 18.94 22.64
C ALA A 293 -9.52 18.08 23.61
N SER A 294 -10.14 17.51 24.65
CA SER A 294 -9.43 16.73 25.67
C SER A 294 -8.85 15.43 25.14
N LEU A 295 -9.60 14.64 24.35
CA LEU A 295 -9.09 13.40 23.76
C LEU A 295 -7.98 13.66 22.74
N THR A 296 -8.11 14.72 21.93
CA THR A 296 -7.03 15.13 21.01
C THR A 296 -5.79 15.58 21.78
N GLY A 297 -5.96 16.37 22.84
CA GLY A 297 -4.87 16.80 23.70
C GLY A 297 -4.16 15.62 24.36
N LEU A 298 -4.94 14.66 24.88
CA LEU A 298 -4.42 13.41 25.46
C LEU A 298 -3.59 12.64 24.43
N ALA A 299 -4.07 12.47 23.20
CA ALA A 299 -3.31 11.82 22.14
C ALA A 299 -1.99 12.54 21.82
N ALA A 300 -2.02 13.87 21.73
CA ALA A 300 -0.84 14.68 21.46
C ALA A 300 0.18 14.59 22.60
N ILE A 301 -0.27 14.58 23.86
CA ILE A 301 0.57 14.39 25.06
C ILE A 301 1.20 13.01 25.06
N LEU A 302 0.40 11.95 24.89
CA LEU A 302 0.88 10.56 24.85
C LEU A 302 1.88 10.34 23.70
N SER A 303 1.73 11.09 22.61
CA SER A 303 2.65 11.06 21.48
C SER A 303 3.87 11.98 21.65
N LEU A 304 4.05 12.65 22.79
CA LEU A 304 5.16 13.58 23.07
C LEU A 304 5.29 14.72 22.05
N ALA A 305 4.15 15.25 21.59
CA ALA A 305 4.10 16.38 20.68
C ALA A 305 4.69 17.67 21.30
N HIS A 306 5.10 18.61 20.46
CA HIS A 306 5.54 19.92 20.92
C HIS A 306 4.39 20.63 21.68
N PRO A 307 4.66 21.38 22.78
CA PRO A 307 3.61 22.04 23.57
C PRO A 307 2.66 22.92 22.76
N VAL A 308 3.21 23.66 21.78
CA VAL A 308 2.41 24.46 20.83
C VAL A 308 1.51 23.57 19.96
N THR A 309 2.01 22.43 19.49
CA THR A 309 1.21 21.44 18.74
C THR A 309 0.06 20.93 19.59
N ILE A 310 0.29 20.61 20.87
CA ILE A 310 -0.75 20.14 21.80
C ILE A 310 -1.88 21.18 21.90
N ILE A 311 -1.54 22.41 22.29
CA ILE A 311 -2.53 23.48 22.51
C ILE A 311 -3.32 23.78 21.24
N LEU A 312 -2.63 23.99 20.11
CA LEU A 312 -3.29 24.34 18.86
C LEU A 312 -4.13 23.18 18.31
N SER A 313 -3.72 21.93 18.51
CA SER A 313 -4.52 20.76 18.09
C SER A 313 -5.78 20.62 18.94
N MET A 314 -5.71 20.89 20.26
CA MET A 314 -6.89 20.89 21.13
C MET A 314 -7.93 21.93 20.68
N LEU A 315 -7.47 23.13 20.31
CA LEU A 315 -8.34 24.20 19.81
C LEU A 315 -8.88 23.91 18.41
N ALA A 316 -8.06 23.26 17.56
CA ALA A 316 -8.47 22.89 16.21
C ALA A 316 -9.44 21.70 16.19
N ALA A 317 -9.41 20.80 17.18
CA ALA A 317 -10.19 19.56 17.15
C ALA A 317 -11.69 19.76 16.93
N PRO A 318 -12.40 20.64 17.68
CA PRO A 318 -13.84 20.83 17.49
C PRO A 318 -14.17 21.47 16.14
N VAL A 319 -13.34 22.40 15.67
CA VAL A 319 -13.53 23.08 14.38
C VAL A 319 -13.32 22.10 13.21
N THR A 320 -12.26 21.31 13.28
CA THR A 320 -11.93 20.32 12.26
C THR A 320 -12.91 19.14 12.25
N ALA A 321 -13.49 18.76 13.41
CA ALA A 321 -14.54 17.74 13.48
C ALA A 321 -15.80 18.10 12.66
N LEU A 322 -16.04 19.39 12.37
CA LEU A 322 -17.13 19.85 11.50
C LEU A 322 -16.79 19.77 10.00
N SER A 323 -15.58 19.35 9.64
CA SER A 323 -15.13 19.22 8.25
C SER A 323 -14.70 17.78 7.95
N PRO A 324 -15.48 17.03 7.16
CA PRO A 324 -15.10 15.69 6.71
C PRO A 324 -13.76 15.61 5.98
N THR A 325 -13.29 16.73 5.42
CA THR A 325 -12.07 16.83 4.62
C THR A 325 -10.85 17.29 5.41
N LEU A 326 -11.05 17.98 6.54
CA LEU A 326 -9.97 18.54 7.34
C LEU A 326 -9.99 17.90 8.73
N GLY A 327 -9.15 16.89 8.94
CA GLY A 327 -9.00 16.24 10.25
C GLY A 327 -8.00 16.94 11.15
N VAL A 328 -8.20 16.87 12.47
CA VAL A 328 -7.28 17.49 13.43
C VAL A 328 -5.85 16.96 13.34
N GLY A 329 -5.68 15.68 12.98
CA GLY A 329 -4.34 15.12 12.83
C GLY A 329 -3.53 15.73 11.70
N MET A 330 -4.19 16.18 10.62
CA MET A 330 -3.52 16.96 9.57
C MET A 330 -2.92 18.25 10.16
N VAL A 331 -3.71 18.96 10.95
CA VAL A 331 -3.26 20.18 11.64
C VAL A 331 -2.12 19.86 12.60
N ALA A 332 -2.30 18.85 13.46
CA ALA A 332 -1.30 18.44 14.45
C ALA A 332 0.03 18.02 13.81
N GLY A 333 -0.01 17.18 12.77
CA GLY A 333 1.18 16.73 12.06
C GLY A 333 1.90 17.86 11.32
N ILE A 334 1.17 18.78 10.68
CA ILE A 334 1.77 19.94 9.99
C ILE A 334 2.41 20.89 10.99
N LEU A 335 1.74 21.15 12.12
CA LEU A 335 2.28 21.95 13.21
C LEU A 335 3.55 21.30 13.76
N GLU A 336 3.53 19.99 14.05
CA GLU A 336 4.71 19.29 14.54
C GLU A 336 5.86 19.34 13.54
N ALA A 337 5.63 19.03 12.27
CA ALA A 337 6.65 19.11 11.22
C ALA A 337 7.16 20.55 10.99
N SER A 338 6.41 21.57 11.43
CA SER A 338 6.83 22.96 11.37
C SER A 338 7.65 23.37 12.61
N MET A 339 7.25 22.92 13.80
CA MET A 339 7.94 23.18 15.07
C MET A 339 9.23 22.37 15.18
N ARG A 340 9.20 21.10 14.80
CA ARG A 340 10.34 20.16 14.76
C ARG A 340 10.66 19.78 13.32
N LYS A 341 11.23 20.73 12.57
CA LYS A 341 11.59 20.54 11.15
C LYS A 341 12.42 19.26 10.93
N PRO A 342 11.98 18.35 10.04
CA PRO A 342 12.77 17.21 9.61
C PRO A 342 14.12 17.61 9.03
N ARG A 343 15.14 16.79 9.27
CA ARG A 343 16.52 16.94 8.80
C ARG A 343 16.82 15.86 7.75
N VAL A 344 17.86 16.07 6.95
CA VAL A 344 18.33 15.09 5.94
C VAL A 344 18.50 13.70 6.56
N LYS A 345 19.18 13.61 7.72
CA LYS A 345 19.36 12.35 8.44
C LYS A 345 18.05 11.62 8.80
N ASP A 346 16.95 12.34 9.01
CA ASP A 346 15.66 11.73 9.36
C ASP A 346 15.08 11.00 8.13
N PHE A 347 15.39 11.50 6.92
CA PHE A 347 15.03 10.85 5.66
C PHE A 347 15.91 9.64 5.36
N GLU A 348 17.22 9.73 5.60
CA GLU A 348 18.17 8.63 5.37
C GLU A 348 17.87 7.41 6.24
N HIS A 349 17.55 7.62 7.53
CA HIS A 349 17.34 6.54 8.49
C HIS A 349 15.88 6.11 8.63
N VAL A 350 14.99 6.67 7.80
CA VAL A 350 13.54 6.51 8.00
C VAL A 350 13.09 5.04 7.91
N SER A 351 13.72 4.26 7.04
CA SER A 351 13.45 2.84 6.89
C SER A 351 13.89 2.04 8.11
N ASP A 352 14.97 2.44 8.79
CA ASP A 352 15.48 1.69 9.93
C ASP A 352 14.73 2.10 11.21
N ASP A 353 14.47 3.41 11.37
CA ASP A 353 13.79 3.97 12.54
C ASP A 353 12.34 3.48 12.67
N ILE A 354 11.60 3.29 11.56
CA ILE A 354 10.19 2.88 11.60
C ILE A 354 9.99 1.47 12.17
N MET A 355 11.03 0.64 12.19
CA MET A 355 10.97 -0.71 12.78
C MET A 355 11.25 -0.74 14.28
N THR A 356 11.68 0.38 14.87
CA THR A 356 12.06 0.44 16.28
C THR A 356 11.14 1.38 17.04
N PHE A 357 10.71 0.98 18.24
CA PHE A 357 9.87 1.83 19.07
C PHE A 357 10.49 3.21 19.33
N LYS A 358 11.81 3.27 19.55
CA LYS A 358 12.54 4.53 19.76
C LYS A 358 12.48 5.43 18.53
N GLY A 359 12.60 4.86 17.32
CA GLY A 359 12.58 5.61 16.07
C GLY A 359 11.29 6.40 15.85
N TRP A 360 10.15 5.89 16.31
CA TRP A 360 8.85 6.58 16.23
C TRP A 360 8.78 7.90 17.03
N PHE A 361 9.65 8.07 18.03
CA PHE A 361 9.73 9.28 18.84
C PHE A 361 10.98 10.11 18.54
N SER A 362 12.06 9.50 18.03
CA SER A 362 13.31 10.22 17.72
C SER A 362 13.38 10.74 16.29
N ASN A 363 12.81 10.03 15.32
CA ASN A 363 12.80 10.44 13.92
C ASN A 363 11.66 11.43 13.69
N ARG A 364 11.99 12.65 13.27
CA ARG A 364 11.02 13.76 13.18
C ARG A 364 9.91 13.54 12.16
N ILE A 365 10.18 12.74 11.12
CA ILE A 365 9.21 12.41 10.08
C ILE A 365 8.17 11.44 10.63
N ILE A 366 8.66 10.33 11.18
CA ILE A 366 7.82 9.28 11.76
C ILE A 366 7.04 9.84 12.95
N HIS A 367 7.67 10.70 13.76
CA HIS A 367 7.05 11.34 14.90
C HIS A 367 5.89 12.27 14.52
N ALA A 368 6.06 13.09 13.47
CA ALA A 368 4.97 13.91 12.95
C ALA A 368 3.81 13.06 12.37
N LEU A 369 4.12 11.93 11.71
CA LEU A 369 3.11 10.98 11.22
C LEU A 369 2.40 10.25 12.36
N LEU A 370 3.11 9.88 13.43
CA LEU A 370 2.54 9.30 14.65
C LEU A 370 1.52 10.26 15.25
N ILE A 371 1.91 11.52 15.45
CA ILE A 371 1.02 12.56 16.00
C ILE A 371 -0.20 12.77 15.10
N PHE A 372 -0.01 12.82 13.78
CA PHE A 372 -1.10 12.87 12.82
C PHE A 372 -2.09 11.70 13.01
N MET A 373 -1.60 10.47 13.17
CA MET A 373 -2.45 9.31 13.32
C MET A 373 -3.17 9.26 14.67
N THR A 374 -2.43 9.41 15.77
CA THR A 374 -2.98 9.26 17.13
C THR A 374 -4.04 10.31 17.41
N THR A 375 -3.80 11.57 17.04
CA THR A 375 -4.77 12.65 17.21
C THR A 375 -6.01 12.46 16.31
N SER A 376 -5.86 11.94 15.08
CA SER A 376 -7.00 11.61 14.22
C SER A 376 -7.87 10.49 14.81
N ILE A 377 -7.24 9.45 15.36
CA ILE A 377 -7.93 8.32 16.00
C ILE A 377 -8.71 8.80 17.23
N PHE A 378 -8.04 9.52 18.13
CA PHE A 378 -8.67 9.99 19.37
C PHE A 378 -9.78 11.02 19.13
N ALA A 379 -9.62 11.93 18.17
CA ALA A 379 -10.69 12.86 17.79
C ALA A 379 -11.91 12.12 17.22
N SER A 380 -11.68 11.08 16.42
CA SER A 380 -12.76 10.23 15.90
C SER A 380 -13.49 9.52 17.05
N ILE A 381 -12.75 8.93 17.99
CA ILE A 381 -13.31 8.32 19.22
C ILE A 381 -14.14 9.35 19.99
N GLY A 382 -13.63 10.58 20.15
CA GLY A 382 -14.37 11.66 20.81
C GLY A 382 -15.68 11.99 20.14
N THR A 383 -15.69 12.09 18.81
CA THR A 383 -16.94 12.31 18.06
C THR A 383 -17.93 11.16 18.31
N PHE A 384 -17.50 9.89 18.22
CA PHE A 384 -18.38 8.74 18.44
C PHE A 384 -18.89 8.60 19.88
N ILE A 385 -18.09 8.98 20.88
CA ILE A 385 -18.51 9.01 22.30
C ILE A 385 -19.50 10.16 22.54
N ALA A 386 -19.31 11.32 21.91
CA ALA A 386 -20.21 12.47 22.08
C ALA A 386 -21.63 12.15 21.60
N PHE A 387 -21.79 11.46 20.46
CA PHE A 387 -23.08 11.17 19.85
C PHE A 387 -24.15 10.57 20.79
N PRO A 388 -23.95 9.39 21.40
CA PRO A 388 -24.96 8.77 22.26
C PRO A 388 -25.25 9.62 23.51
N LEU A 389 -24.24 10.32 24.03
CA LEU A 389 -24.38 11.16 25.22
C LEU A 389 -25.21 12.42 24.94
N LEU A 390 -25.01 13.05 23.77
CA LEU A 390 -25.83 14.19 23.35
C LEU A 390 -27.29 13.78 23.12
N ILE A 391 -27.53 12.60 22.54
CA ILE A 391 -28.88 12.04 22.36
C ILE A 391 -29.54 11.77 23.72
N SER A 392 -28.81 11.17 24.66
CA SER A 392 -29.32 10.92 26.02
C SER A 392 -29.73 12.22 26.73
N ARG A 393 -28.95 13.30 26.58
CA ARG A 393 -29.27 14.61 27.17
C ARG A 393 -30.50 15.27 26.54
N LEU A 394 -30.76 15.04 25.25
CA LEU A 394 -32.02 15.45 24.61
C LEU A 394 -33.24 14.69 25.16
N GLY A 395 -33.08 13.39 25.47
CA GLY A 395 -34.16 12.53 25.96
C GLY A 395 -34.49 12.70 27.44
N GLY A 396 -33.55 13.17 28.25
CA GLY A 396 -33.74 13.44 29.69
C GLY A 396 -34.40 14.78 30.04
N ALA A 397 -34.75 15.60 29.04
CA ALA A 397 -35.37 16.92 29.20
C ALA A 397 -36.91 16.90 29.06
N ALA A 398 -37.55 15.78 29.39
CA ALA A 398 -39.00 15.60 29.35
C ALA A 398 -39.60 15.47 30.75
#